data_AF-R7LTT8-F1
#
_entry.id   AF-R7LTT8-F1
#
_cell.length_a   1.000
_cell.length_b   1.000
_cell.length_c   1.000
_cell.angle_alpha   90.00
_cell.angle_beta   90.00
_cell.angle_gamma   90.00
#
_symmetry.space_group_name_H-M   'P 1'
#
loop_
_entity.id
_entity.type
_entity.pdbx_description
1 polymer ?
#
loop_
_entity_poly.entity_id
_entity_poly.type
_entity_poly.pdbx_seq_one_letter_code
_entity_poly.pdbx_strand_id
1 'polypeptide(L)'
;MTKQQRKQIDDLYIYSNNMADKEKEEKKKAKEREKRIKQRKNEQKDQFDFDTETVIGMTNKNNQKIKQKNQEKITKKQAKILKKKKKIKRIIKTIILLALIIGGFCFALISPIFNVTEINVTGNEQISSDTIISLSQLEIGQNLFRFNRIKVSNEIKTNAYIENVKIQRKIPNKIEITIEERKRDYNVEFLNGYAYINNQGYILEIAEQKLELPVIKGISTPQEQIVEGNRLDDEDLEKLETVIQIMNICKNYDLDTKISSIDITNKSNYIINMDEEKKTIQLGNDSNLRNKILYVPAILTENKEKEGTIYLNGDINGDFKPRFREKV
;
A
#
# COMPACT_ATOMS: atom_id res chain seq x y z
N MET A 1 87.19 -10.06 14.98
CA MET A 1 86.44 -9.68 13.76
C MET A 1 87.41 -9.61 12.59
N THR A 2 87.25 -10.46 11.58
CA THR A 2 88.16 -10.50 10.41
C THR A 2 87.90 -9.30 9.49
N LYS A 3 88.90 -8.87 8.72
CA LYS A 3 88.80 -7.72 7.78
C LYS A 3 87.62 -7.84 6.82
N GLN A 4 87.27 -9.06 6.40
CA GLN A 4 86.13 -9.34 5.52
C GLN A 4 84.77 -9.16 6.22
N GLN A 5 84.65 -9.55 7.50
CA GLN A 5 83.41 -9.39 8.26
C GLN A 5 83.10 -7.92 8.58
N ARG A 6 84.13 -7.10 8.85
CA ARG A 6 83.93 -5.65 9.00
C ARG A 6 83.46 -5.00 7.70
N LYS A 7 84.05 -5.40 6.57
CA LYS A 7 83.67 -4.88 5.25
C LYS A 7 82.22 -5.20 4.89
N GLN A 8 81.76 -6.42 5.18
CA GLN A 8 80.35 -6.79 4.96
C GLN A 8 79.37 -6.02 5.85
N ILE A 9 79.74 -5.72 7.10
CA ILE A 9 78.89 -4.92 8.01
C ILE A 9 78.86 -3.46 7.54
N ASP A 10 80.01 -2.90 7.14
CA ASP A 10 80.10 -1.54 6.60
C ASP A 10 79.29 -1.42 5.28
N ASP A 11 79.38 -2.42 4.40
CA ASP A 11 78.60 -2.45 3.15
C ASP A 11 77.08 -2.58 3.41
N LEU A 12 76.66 -3.37 4.41
CA LEU A 12 75.25 -3.44 4.82
C LEU A 12 74.76 -2.12 5.44
N TYR A 13 75.60 -1.44 6.22
CA TYR A 13 75.26 -0.15 6.82
C TYR A 13 75.12 0.95 5.75
N ILE A 14 76.02 0.95 4.75
CA ILE A 14 75.94 1.87 3.60
C ILE A 14 74.71 1.57 2.74
N TYR A 15 74.37 0.29 2.51
CA TYR A 15 73.18 -0.09 1.75
C TYR A 15 71.88 0.31 2.46
N SER A 16 71.80 0.11 3.78
CA SER A 16 70.67 0.52 4.61
C SER A 16 70.46 2.03 4.61
N ASN A 17 71.55 2.81 4.75
CA ASN A 17 71.46 4.28 4.72
C ASN A 17 71.06 4.80 3.33
N ASN A 18 71.59 4.22 2.25
CA ASN A 18 71.19 4.59 0.89
C ASN A 18 69.72 4.26 0.58
N MET A 19 69.18 3.17 1.15
CA MET A 19 67.75 2.85 1.07
C MET A 19 66.90 3.85 1.86
N ALA A 20 67.31 4.21 3.09
CA ALA A 20 66.62 5.21 3.90
C ALA A 20 66.62 6.60 3.26
N ASP A 21 67.72 6.98 2.59
CA ASP A 21 67.83 8.25 1.86
C ASP A 21 67.00 8.25 0.57
N LYS A 22 66.96 7.14 -0.17
CA LYS A 22 66.02 6.97 -1.30
C LYS A 22 64.57 7.08 -0.85
N GLU A 23 64.20 6.44 0.25
CA GLU A 23 62.83 6.48 0.77
C GLU A 23 62.45 7.89 1.27
N LYS A 24 63.39 8.63 1.87
CA LYS A 24 63.22 10.06 2.20
C LYS A 24 63.06 10.91 0.94
N GLU A 25 63.84 10.66 -0.11
CA GLU A 25 63.77 11.38 -1.37
C GLU A 25 62.43 11.13 -2.08
N GLU A 26 61.95 9.88 -2.09
CA GLU A 26 60.63 9.52 -2.62
C GLU A 26 59.49 10.15 -1.82
N LYS A 27 59.55 10.14 -0.48
CA LYS A 27 58.57 10.85 0.37
C LYS A 27 58.60 12.36 0.13
N LYS A 28 59.76 12.95 -0.14
CA LYS A 28 59.89 14.38 -0.48
C LYS A 28 59.30 14.68 -1.85
N LYS A 29 59.55 13.85 -2.86
CA LYS A 29 58.94 13.94 -4.20
C LYS A 29 57.43 13.74 -4.15
N ALA A 30 56.93 12.82 -3.32
CA ALA A 30 55.50 12.61 -3.10
C ALA A 30 54.82 13.83 -2.46
N LYS A 31 55.44 14.41 -1.42
CA LYS A 31 54.95 15.66 -0.78
C LYS A 31 54.99 16.85 -1.75
N GLU A 32 56.02 16.98 -2.58
CA GLU A 32 56.07 18.00 -3.63
C GLU A 32 55.00 17.78 -4.69
N ARG A 33 54.73 16.53 -5.08
CA ARG A 33 53.65 16.19 -6.02
C ARG A 33 52.28 16.52 -5.44
N GLU A 34 52.03 16.20 -4.16
CA GLU A 34 50.80 16.62 -3.46
C GLU A 34 50.69 18.13 -3.35
N LYS A 35 51.78 18.85 -3.04
CA LYS A 35 51.80 20.32 -3.05
C LYS A 35 51.48 20.85 -4.44
N ARG A 36 52.07 20.32 -5.53
CA ARG A 36 51.76 20.71 -6.92
C ARG A 36 50.31 20.39 -7.31
N ILE A 37 49.75 19.27 -6.83
CA ILE A 37 48.34 18.91 -7.08
C ILE A 37 47.40 19.84 -6.31
N LYS A 38 47.72 20.18 -5.05
CA LYS A 38 46.98 21.19 -4.27
C LYS A 38 47.09 22.59 -4.88
N GLN A 39 48.28 22.96 -5.36
CA GLN A 39 48.53 24.24 -6.03
C GLN A 39 47.78 24.31 -7.36
N ARG A 40 47.76 23.24 -8.17
CA ARG A 40 46.91 23.15 -9.37
C ARG A 40 45.42 23.15 -9.06
N LYS A 41 44.97 22.53 -7.96
CA LYS A 41 43.56 22.57 -7.52
C LYS A 41 43.16 23.95 -7.00
N ASN A 42 44.07 24.68 -6.34
CA ASN A 42 43.85 26.08 -5.97
C ASN A 42 43.92 26.99 -7.20
N GLU A 43 44.87 26.81 -8.11
CA GLU A 43 44.91 27.54 -9.39
C GLU A 43 43.68 27.26 -10.25
N GLN A 44 43.12 26.04 -10.26
CA GLN A 44 41.84 25.74 -10.90
C GLN A 44 40.62 26.28 -10.15
N LYS A 45 40.73 26.57 -8.84
CA LYS A 45 39.69 27.28 -8.06
C LYS A 45 39.81 28.81 -8.19
N ASP A 46 41.02 29.32 -8.38
CA ASP A 46 41.33 30.75 -8.50
C ASP A 46 41.36 31.21 -9.97
N GLN A 47 41.26 30.28 -10.93
CA GLN A 47 40.99 30.59 -12.32
C GLN A 47 39.51 30.97 -12.46
N PHE A 48 39.25 32.24 -12.18
CA PHE A 48 37.96 32.91 -12.28
C PHE A 48 37.22 32.50 -13.56
N ASP A 49 36.21 31.64 -13.41
CA ASP A 49 35.32 31.24 -14.50
C ASP A 49 34.32 32.37 -14.75
N PHE A 50 34.65 33.23 -15.73
CA PHE A 50 33.81 34.35 -16.13
C PHE A 50 32.40 33.93 -16.62
N ASP A 51 32.17 32.64 -16.90
CA ASP A 51 30.91 32.15 -17.45
C ASP A 51 29.96 31.54 -16.39
N THR A 52 30.41 31.24 -15.15
CA THR A 52 29.59 30.52 -14.16
C THR A 52 29.31 31.22 -12.82
N GLU A 53 29.93 32.35 -12.49
CA GLU A 53 29.58 33.10 -11.27
C GLU A 53 29.08 34.51 -11.56
N THR A 54 27.80 34.76 -11.23
CA THR A 54 27.29 36.12 -11.12
C THR A 54 27.78 36.69 -9.80
N VAL A 55 28.90 37.42 -9.82
CA VAL A 55 29.31 38.24 -8.67
C VAL A 55 28.23 39.30 -8.47
N ILE A 56 27.49 39.18 -7.37
CA ILE A 56 26.50 40.17 -6.94
C ILE A 56 27.22 41.52 -6.78
N GLY A 57 26.84 42.50 -7.61
CA GLY A 57 26.91 43.91 -7.23
C GLY A 57 27.93 44.84 -7.90
N MET A 58 28.89 44.40 -8.73
CA MET A 58 29.80 45.34 -9.42
C MET A 58 30.19 44.90 -10.84
N THR A 59 29.52 45.44 -11.86
CA THR A 59 29.99 45.33 -13.24
C THR A 59 31.17 46.28 -13.48
N ASN A 60 32.35 45.70 -13.68
CA ASN A 60 33.54 46.42 -14.12
C ASN A 60 33.32 46.99 -15.54
N LYS A 61 33.03 48.31 -15.64
CA LYS A 61 32.70 49.03 -16.89
C LYS A 61 33.79 48.92 -17.98
N ASN A 62 35.03 48.57 -17.65
CA ASN A 62 36.10 48.42 -18.63
C ASN A 62 36.04 47.12 -19.45
N ASN A 63 35.35 46.07 -18.97
CA ASN A 63 35.24 44.83 -19.74
C ASN A 63 34.12 44.86 -20.80
N GLN A 64 33.18 45.81 -20.69
CA GLN A 64 32.16 46.05 -21.72
C GLN A 64 32.74 46.69 -23.00
N LYS A 65 33.78 47.53 -22.88
CA LYS A 65 34.43 48.17 -24.03
C LYS A 65 35.31 47.20 -24.84
N ILE A 66 35.92 46.21 -24.19
CA ILE A 66 36.73 45.18 -24.88
C ILE A 66 35.83 44.17 -25.62
N LYS A 67 34.68 43.78 -25.04
CA LYS A 67 33.67 42.95 -25.74
C LYS A 67 33.00 43.67 -26.91
N GLN A 68 32.91 45.00 -26.92
CA GLN A 68 32.33 45.78 -28.03
C GLN A 68 33.29 46.00 -29.19
N LYS A 69 34.62 46.06 -28.96
CA LYS A 69 35.59 46.37 -30.03
C LYS A 69 35.91 45.19 -30.96
N ASN A 70 35.62 43.95 -30.53
CA ASN A 70 35.83 42.71 -31.31
C ASN A 70 34.53 42.06 -31.81
N GLN A 71 33.38 42.75 -31.75
CA GLN A 71 32.19 42.28 -32.47
C GLN A 71 32.28 42.73 -33.93
N GLU A 72 32.98 41.95 -34.76
CA GLU A 72 32.68 41.93 -36.18
C GLU A 72 31.17 41.80 -36.34
N LYS A 73 30.53 42.75 -37.04
CA LYS A 73 29.08 42.74 -37.28
C LYS A 73 28.74 41.47 -38.08
N ILE A 74 28.37 40.41 -37.37
CA ILE A 74 27.91 39.15 -37.93
C ILE A 74 26.83 39.46 -38.98
N THR A 75 27.07 39.08 -40.23
CA THR A 75 26.14 39.38 -41.33
C THR A 75 24.77 38.77 -41.04
N LYS A 76 23.66 39.39 -41.49
CA LYS A 76 22.29 38.84 -41.31
C LYS A 76 22.17 37.36 -41.72
N LYS A 77 22.96 36.92 -42.72
CA LYS A 77 23.11 35.50 -43.12
C LYS A 77 23.80 34.64 -42.05
N GLN A 78 24.93 35.08 -41.50
CA GLN A 78 25.67 34.35 -40.45
C GLN A 78 24.87 34.24 -39.14
N ALA A 79 24.11 35.27 -38.75
CA ALA A 79 23.23 35.23 -37.58
C ALA A 79 22.06 34.23 -37.77
N LYS A 80 21.49 34.12 -38.99
CA LYS A 80 20.50 33.09 -39.33
C LYS A 80 21.10 31.67 -39.24
N ILE A 81 22.34 31.48 -39.69
CA ILE A 81 23.06 30.19 -39.60
C ILE A 81 23.33 29.81 -38.13
N LEU A 82 23.80 30.75 -37.30
CA LEU A 82 24.02 30.51 -35.88
C LEU A 82 22.71 30.20 -35.12
N LYS A 83 21.60 30.87 -35.45
CA LYS A 83 20.27 30.54 -34.92
C LYS A 83 19.80 29.14 -35.37
N LYS A 84 20.02 28.76 -36.64
CA LYS A 84 19.74 27.40 -37.15
C LYS A 84 20.62 26.35 -36.45
N LYS A 85 21.93 26.59 -36.30
CA LYS A 85 22.86 25.69 -35.58
C LYS A 85 22.47 25.53 -34.10
N LYS A 86 22.04 26.60 -33.41
CA LYS A 86 21.52 26.54 -32.04
C LYS A 86 20.21 25.74 -31.96
N LYS A 87 19.29 25.90 -32.91
CA LYS A 87 18.07 25.07 -33.01
C LYS A 87 18.41 23.59 -33.24
N ILE A 88 19.31 23.29 -34.18
CA ILE A 88 19.76 21.91 -34.46
C ILE A 88 20.45 21.29 -33.23
N LYS A 89 21.35 22.02 -32.55
CA LYS A 89 21.96 21.54 -31.29
C LYS A 89 20.92 21.24 -30.20
N ARG A 90 19.87 22.08 -30.08
CA ARG A 90 18.75 21.81 -29.15
C ARG A 90 18.00 20.54 -29.55
N ILE A 91 17.68 20.38 -30.83
CA ILE A 91 16.99 19.18 -31.34
C ILE A 91 17.83 17.91 -31.12
N ILE A 92 19.13 17.95 -31.41
CA ILE A 92 20.05 16.84 -31.17
C ILE A 92 20.09 16.50 -29.67
N LYS A 93 20.19 17.51 -28.79
CA LYS A 93 20.18 17.30 -27.34
C LYS A 93 18.87 16.64 -26.88
N THR A 94 17.73 17.06 -27.41
CA THR A 94 16.43 16.45 -27.08
C THR A 94 16.31 15.02 -27.61
N ILE A 95 16.82 14.73 -28.82
CA ILE A 95 16.82 13.38 -29.39
C ILE A 95 17.71 12.44 -28.57
N ILE A 96 18.91 12.89 -28.19
CA ILE A 96 19.83 12.10 -27.35
C ILE A 96 19.18 11.81 -25.99
N LEU A 97 18.55 12.82 -25.36
CA LEU A 97 17.84 12.62 -24.10
C LEU A 97 16.71 11.60 -24.25
N LEU A 98 15.92 11.69 -25.32
CA LEU A 98 14.83 10.76 -25.60
C LEU A 98 15.37 9.34 -25.85
N ALA A 99 16.46 9.21 -26.62
CA ALA A 99 17.12 7.93 -26.88
C ALA A 99 17.65 7.28 -25.59
N LEU A 100 18.21 8.08 -24.67
CA LEU A 100 18.65 7.59 -23.35
C LEU A 100 17.47 7.12 -22.49
N ILE A 101 16.34 7.84 -22.51
CA ILE A 101 15.13 7.44 -21.76
C ILE A 101 14.58 6.12 -22.32
N ILE A 102 14.44 6.01 -23.65
CA ILE A 102 13.97 4.80 -24.31
C ILE A 102 14.93 3.65 -24.06
N GLY A 103 16.24 3.88 -24.21
CA GLY A 103 17.27 2.87 -23.95
C GLY A 103 17.24 2.37 -22.50
N GLY A 104 17.10 3.29 -21.53
CA GLY A 104 16.95 2.95 -20.11
C GLY A 104 15.68 2.16 -19.82
N PHE A 105 14.56 2.49 -20.46
CA PHE A 105 13.31 1.75 -20.33
C PHE A 105 13.40 0.34 -20.92
N CYS A 106 13.96 0.19 -22.12
CA CYS A 106 14.21 -1.11 -22.73
C CYS A 106 15.15 -1.96 -21.88
N PHE A 107 16.21 -1.35 -21.33
CA PHE A 107 17.11 -2.02 -20.39
C PHE A 107 16.35 -2.50 -19.15
N ALA A 108 15.49 -1.68 -18.54
CA ALA A 108 14.71 -2.09 -17.37
C ALA A 108 13.78 -3.29 -17.63
N LEU A 109 13.19 -3.37 -18.84
CA LEU A 109 12.27 -4.45 -19.22
C LEU A 109 12.94 -5.79 -19.56
N ILE A 110 14.25 -5.80 -19.81
CA ILE A 110 14.99 -6.98 -20.29
C ILE A 110 16.08 -7.39 -19.28
N SER A 111 16.58 -6.45 -18.49
CA SER A 111 17.69 -6.70 -17.57
C SER A 111 17.30 -7.70 -16.46
N PRO A 112 18.12 -8.75 -16.23
CA PRO A 112 17.93 -9.70 -15.14
C PRO A 112 17.99 -9.07 -13.74
N ILE A 113 18.57 -7.88 -13.61
CA ILE A 113 18.64 -7.15 -12.33
C ILE A 113 17.24 -6.88 -11.78
N PHE A 114 16.26 -6.71 -12.67
CA PHE A 114 14.86 -6.47 -12.31
C PHE A 114 14.02 -7.75 -12.31
N ASN A 115 14.63 -8.93 -12.35
CA ASN A 115 13.87 -10.17 -12.21
C ASN A 115 13.44 -10.34 -10.76
N VAL A 116 12.18 -10.73 -10.56
CA VAL A 116 11.59 -10.92 -9.23
C VAL A 116 12.30 -12.08 -8.54
N THR A 117 12.81 -11.83 -7.35
CA THR A 117 13.48 -12.83 -6.50
C THR A 117 12.65 -13.22 -5.29
N GLU A 118 11.73 -12.34 -4.88
CA GLU A 118 10.97 -12.48 -3.64
C GLU A 118 9.62 -11.78 -3.80
N ILE A 119 8.57 -12.45 -3.33
CA ILE A 119 7.20 -11.94 -3.28
C ILE A 119 6.74 -12.07 -1.83
N ASN A 120 6.53 -10.94 -1.18
CA ASN A 120 6.08 -10.89 0.20
C ASN A 120 4.60 -10.54 0.25
N VAL A 121 3.85 -11.30 1.04
CA VAL A 121 2.43 -11.08 1.28
C VAL A 121 2.23 -10.66 2.73
N THR A 122 1.43 -9.62 2.95
CA THR A 122 1.10 -9.09 4.28
C THR A 122 -0.38 -8.77 4.39
N GLY A 123 -0.91 -8.73 5.62
CA GLY A 123 -2.32 -8.44 5.91
C GLY A 123 -3.26 -9.62 5.74
N ASN A 124 -2.72 -10.82 5.47
CA ASN A 124 -3.48 -12.05 5.41
C ASN A 124 -3.60 -12.68 6.81
N GLU A 125 -4.79 -13.12 7.18
CA GLU A 125 -5.10 -13.74 8.48
C GLU A 125 -5.60 -15.17 8.27
N GLN A 126 -6.62 -15.33 7.43
CA GLN A 126 -7.24 -16.60 7.09
C GLN A 126 -6.62 -17.24 5.83
N ILE A 127 -6.35 -16.44 4.79
CA ILE A 127 -5.81 -16.97 3.53
C ILE A 127 -4.29 -17.06 3.62
N SER A 128 -3.71 -18.19 3.22
CA SER A 128 -2.25 -18.35 3.25
C SER A 128 -1.56 -17.48 2.21
N SER A 129 -0.35 -17.01 2.53
CA SER A 129 0.49 -16.25 1.60
C SER A 129 0.74 -17.02 0.30
N ASP A 130 0.92 -18.35 0.37
CA ASP A 130 1.13 -19.21 -0.80
C ASP A 130 -0.09 -19.23 -1.73
N THR A 131 -1.30 -19.26 -1.16
CA THR A 131 -2.54 -19.17 -1.94
C THR A 131 -2.64 -17.84 -2.66
N ILE A 132 -2.31 -16.73 -1.99
CA ILE A 132 -2.31 -15.39 -2.58
C ILE A 132 -1.27 -15.28 -3.70
N ILE A 133 -0.07 -15.82 -3.50
CA ILE A 133 0.98 -15.88 -4.54
C ILE A 133 0.50 -16.71 -5.73
N SER A 134 -0.12 -17.86 -5.49
CA SER A 134 -0.68 -18.71 -6.55
C SER A 134 -1.77 -17.97 -7.35
N LEU A 135 -2.72 -17.33 -6.68
CA LEU A 135 -3.77 -16.53 -7.33
C LEU A 135 -3.19 -15.34 -8.10
N SER A 136 -2.09 -14.75 -7.63
CA SER A 136 -1.46 -13.61 -8.29
C SER A 136 -0.89 -13.93 -9.67
N GLN A 137 -0.68 -15.21 -10.00
CA GLN A 137 -0.01 -15.68 -11.22
C GLN A 137 1.39 -15.04 -11.40
N LEU A 138 2.00 -14.55 -10.32
CA LEU A 138 3.34 -14.00 -10.36
C LEU A 138 4.37 -15.11 -10.16
N GLU A 139 5.29 -15.21 -11.11
CA GLU A 139 6.40 -16.16 -11.04
C GLU A 139 7.68 -15.48 -10.56
N ILE A 140 8.48 -16.24 -9.79
CA ILE A 140 9.87 -15.88 -9.48
C ILE A 140 10.68 -15.96 -10.79
N GLY A 141 11.55 -14.98 -11.02
CA GLY A 141 12.40 -14.89 -12.22
C GLY A 141 11.80 -14.05 -13.35
N GLN A 142 10.50 -13.75 -13.34
CA GLN A 142 9.91 -12.82 -14.32
C GLN A 142 10.41 -11.39 -14.09
N ASN A 143 10.38 -10.54 -15.12
CA ASN A 143 10.80 -9.14 -14.98
C ASN A 143 9.73 -8.30 -14.22
N LEU A 144 10.18 -7.55 -13.20
CA LEU A 144 9.36 -6.73 -12.29
C LEU A 144 8.47 -5.72 -13.01
N PHE A 145 8.85 -5.26 -14.20
CA PHE A 145 8.10 -4.25 -14.94
C PHE A 145 7.11 -4.82 -15.96
N ARG A 146 7.16 -6.13 -16.25
CA ARG A 146 6.35 -6.75 -17.32
C ARG A 146 4.90 -7.07 -16.92
N PHE A 147 4.62 -7.34 -15.65
CA PHE A 147 3.27 -7.71 -15.24
C PHE A 147 2.34 -6.50 -15.07
N ASN A 148 1.04 -6.69 -15.26
CA ASN A 148 0.03 -5.66 -15.02
C ASN A 148 -0.53 -5.78 -13.59
N ARG A 149 -0.28 -4.77 -12.75
CA ARG A 149 -0.76 -4.72 -11.35
C ARG A 149 -2.27 -4.84 -11.22
N ILE A 150 -3.04 -4.24 -12.14
CA ILE A 150 -4.51 -4.29 -12.09
C ILE A 150 -4.98 -5.71 -12.37
N LYS A 151 -4.41 -6.37 -13.39
CA LYS A 151 -4.73 -7.77 -13.69
C LYS A 151 -4.43 -8.65 -12.48
N VAL A 152 -3.21 -8.60 -11.96
CA VAL A 152 -2.81 -9.39 -10.78
C VAL A 152 -3.73 -9.13 -9.58
N SER A 153 -4.09 -7.86 -9.34
CA SER A 153 -5.03 -7.52 -8.27
C SER A 153 -6.40 -8.16 -8.49
N ASN A 154 -6.89 -8.21 -9.73
CA ASN A 154 -8.18 -8.83 -10.03
C ASN A 154 -8.12 -10.36 -9.89
N GLU A 155 -7.03 -11.00 -10.30
CA GLU A 155 -6.84 -12.45 -10.12
C GLU A 155 -6.84 -12.81 -8.62
N ILE A 156 -6.16 -12.03 -7.77
CA ILE A 156 -6.19 -12.25 -6.31
C ILE A 156 -7.61 -12.04 -5.74
N LYS A 157 -8.34 -11.02 -6.21
CA LYS A 157 -9.72 -10.72 -5.80
C LYS A 157 -10.76 -11.73 -6.29
N THR A 158 -10.39 -12.73 -7.08
CA THR A 158 -11.30 -13.85 -7.41
C THR A 158 -11.64 -14.67 -6.18
N ASN A 159 -10.78 -14.68 -5.15
CA ASN A 159 -11.11 -15.25 -3.86
C ASN A 159 -12.03 -14.30 -3.09
N ALA A 160 -13.20 -14.81 -2.67
CA ALA A 160 -14.25 -14.01 -2.05
C ALA A 160 -13.85 -13.40 -0.71
N TYR A 161 -12.87 -13.97 -0.01
CA TYR A 161 -12.33 -13.41 1.23
C TYR A 161 -11.49 -12.16 1.02
N ILE A 162 -11.10 -11.80 -0.20
CA ILE A 162 -10.21 -10.66 -0.42
C ILE A 162 -10.99 -9.38 -0.74
N GLU A 163 -10.96 -8.40 0.16
CA GLU A 163 -11.60 -7.09 -0.03
C GLU A 163 -10.71 -6.18 -0.89
N ASN A 164 -9.50 -5.92 -0.41
CA ASN A 164 -8.56 -5.00 -1.03
C ASN A 164 -7.20 -5.64 -1.26
N VAL A 165 -6.54 -5.20 -2.34
CA VAL A 165 -5.22 -5.67 -2.73
C VAL A 165 -4.39 -4.46 -3.16
N LYS A 166 -3.21 -4.33 -2.59
CA LYS A 166 -2.24 -3.29 -2.92
C LYS A 166 -0.93 -3.94 -3.32
N ILE A 167 -0.54 -3.74 -4.58
CA ILE A 167 0.68 -4.32 -5.14
C ILE A 167 1.72 -3.21 -5.35
N GLN A 168 2.86 -3.36 -4.67
CA GLN A 168 4.00 -2.46 -4.77
C GLN A 168 5.22 -3.19 -5.34
N ARG A 169 5.91 -2.52 -6.27
CA ARG A 169 7.20 -2.97 -6.78
C ARG A 169 8.29 -2.38 -5.91
N LYS A 170 9.05 -3.23 -5.21
CA LYS A 170 10.23 -2.83 -4.45
C LYS A 170 11.45 -3.08 -5.33
N ILE A 171 11.87 -2.03 -6.01
CA ILE A 171 13.01 -2.03 -6.93
C ILE A 171 14.29 -2.38 -6.14
N PRO A 172 15.19 -3.24 -6.67
CA PRO A 172 15.18 -3.73 -8.05
C PRO A 172 14.34 -4.99 -8.29
N ASN A 173 14.10 -5.85 -7.30
CA ASN A 173 13.79 -7.26 -7.57
C ASN A 173 12.75 -7.90 -6.63
N LYS A 174 11.94 -7.10 -5.92
CA LYS A 174 10.94 -7.61 -4.97
C LYS A 174 9.54 -7.09 -5.26
N ILE A 175 8.53 -7.88 -4.90
CA ILE A 175 7.12 -7.49 -4.93
C ILE A 175 6.56 -7.57 -3.51
N GLU A 176 5.82 -6.54 -3.11
CA GLU A 176 5.06 -6.53 -1.87
C GLU A 176 3.57 -6.50 -2.22
N ILE A 177 2.83 -7.49 -1.74
CA ILE A 177 1.39 -7.62 -1.87
C ILE A 177 0.80 -7.43 -0.47
N THR A 178 0.08 -6.35 -0.27
CA THR A 178 -0.69 -6.14 0.98
C THR A 178 -2.15 -6.42 0.65
N ILE A 179 -2.79 -7.29 1.43
CA ILE A 179 -4.20 -7.59 1.31
C ILE A 179 -4.99 -7.13 2.53
N GLU A 180 -6.29 -6.99 2.35
CA GLU A 180 -7.28 -6.82 3.41
C GLU A 180 -8.36 -7.89 3.20
N GLU A 181 -8.58 -8.70 4.23
CA GLU A 181 -9.56 -9.80 4.18
C GLU A 181 -10.92 -9.35 4.69
N ARG A 182 -11.98 -9.82 4.02
CA ARG A 182 -13.36 -9.73 4.50
C ARG A 182 -13.54 -10.65 5.69
N LYS A 183 -14.27 -10.16 6.70
CA LYS A 183 -14.66 -10.95 7.87
C LYS A 183 -16.03 -11.56 7.64
N ARG A 184 -16.26 -12.75 8.20
CA ARG A 184 -17.58 -13.34 8.28
C ARG A 184 -18.32 -12.67 9.44
N ASP A 185 -19.40 -11.99 9.14
CA ASP A 185 -20.18 -11.25 10.14
C ASP A 185 -21.52 -11.94 10.44
N TYR A 186 -22.10 -12.61 9.43
CA TYR A 186 -23.41 -13.24 9.55
C TYR A 186 -23.49 -14.58 8.80
N ASN A 187 -24.36 -15.46 9.28
CA ASN A 187 -24.85 -16.61 8.52
C ASN A 187 -26.15 -16.23 7.80
N VAL A 188 -26.38 -16.70 6.59
CA VAL A 188 -27.65 -16.58 5.87
C VAL A 188 -28.15 -17.99 5.57
N GLU A 189 -29.41 -18.29 5.91
CA GLU A 189 -30.00 -19.61 5.61
C GLU A 189 -30.07 -19.81 4.08
N PHE A 190 -29.48 -20.90 3.58
CA PHE A 190 -29.47 -21.23 2.16
C PHE A 190 -29.58 -22.74 1.94
N LEU A 191 -30.68 -23.19 1.33
CA LEU A 191 -31.00 -24.60 1.11
C LEU A 191 -30.89 -25.42 2.41
N ASN A 192 -29.98 -26.39 2.47
CA ASN A 192 -29.73 -27.24 3.63
C ASN A 192 -28.49 -26.79 4.43
N GLY A 193 -28.00 -25.58 4.19
CA GLY A 193 -26.81 -25.03 4.83
C GLY A 193 -26.90 -23.51 5.02
N TYR A 194 -25.75 -22.87 5.01
CA TYR A 194 -25.56 -21.46 5.29
C TYR A 194 -24.59 -20.82 4.30
N ALA A 195 -24.93 -19.63 3.84
CA ALA A 195 -24.00 -18.73 3.18
C ALA A 195 -23.41 -17.78 4.23
N TYR A 196 -22.09 -17.74 4.35
CA TYR A 196 -21.41 -16.78 5.23
C TYR A 196 -21.23 -15.47 4.50
N ILE A 197 -21.66 -14.37 5.12
CA ILE A 197 -21.56 -13.04 4.52
C ILE A 197 -20.79 -12.08 5.41
N ASN A 198 -20.21 -11.04 4.81
CA ASN A 198 -19.70 -9.89 5.54
C ASN A 198 -20.77 -8.78 5.68
N ASN A 199 -20.44 -7.74 6.43
CA ASN A 199 -21.23 -6.53 6.62
C ASN A 199 -21.53 -5.74 5.33
N GLN A 200 -20.78 -5.96 4.25
CA GLN A 200 -21.06 -5.37 2.95
C GLN A 200 -22.04 -6.22 2.12
N GLY A 201 -22.40 -7.41 2.59
CA GLY A 201 -23.30 -8.35 1.91
C GLY A 201 -22.62 -9.22 0.85
N TYR A 202 -21.28 -9.32 0.85
CA TYR A 202 -20.57 -10.29 -0.01
C TYR A 202 -20.68 -11.69 0.59
N ILE A 203 -20.98 -12.67 -0.26
CA ILE A 203 -21.02 -14.08 0.07
C ILE A 203 -19.60 -14.63 -0.02
N LEU A 204 -19.06 -15.08 1.12
CA LEU A 204 -17.67 -15.50 1.24
C LEU A 204 -17.48 -17.00 1.06
N GLU A 205 -18.47 -17.78 1.50
CA GLU A 205 -18.42 -19.25 1.47
C GLU A 205 -19.82 -19.80 1.69
N ILE A 206 -20.08 -20.98 1.15
CA ILE A 206 -21.30 -21.76 1.39
C ILE A 206 -20.90 -23.05 2.09
N ALA A 207 -21.50 -23.32 3.25
CA ALA A 207 -21.19 -24.48 4.08
C ALA A 207 -22.46 -25.11 4.65
N GLU A 208 -22.40 -26.37 5.07
CA GLU A 208 -23.55 -27.05 5.70
C GLU A 208 -23.79 -26.61 7.14
N GLN A 209 -22.73 -26.21 7.84
CA GLN A 209 -22.79 -25.85 9.26
C GLN A 209 -22.91 -24.34 9.42
N LYS A 210 -23.59 -23.89 10.48
CA LYS A 210 -23.56 -22.48 10.88
C LYS A 210 -22.32 -22.19 11.71
N LEU A 211 -21.81 -20.96 11.59
CA LEU A 211 -20.83 -20.43 12.55
C LEU A 211 -21.52 -19.90 13.80
N GLU A 212 -20.74 -19.66 14.86
CA GLU A 212 -21.16 -18.94 16.07
C GLU A 212 -21.31 -17.43 15.80
N LEU A 213 -22.15 -17.10 14.80
CA LEU A 213 -22.48 -15.76 14.35
C LEU A 213 -24.02 -15.67 14.19
N PRO A 214 -24.61 -14.47 14.30
CA PRO A 214 -26.05 -14.30 14.10
C PRO A 214 -26.50 -14.78 12.72
N VAL A 215 -27.67 -15.43 12.68
CA VAL A 215 -28.31 -15.88 11.45
C VAL A 215 -29.27 -14.81 10.93
N ILE A 216 -29.11 -14.38 9.69
CA ILE A 216 -30.07 -13.53 8.97
C ILE A 216 -31.07 -14.44 8.25
N LYS A 217 -32.36 -14.23 8.51
CA LYS A 217 -33.47 -14.99 7.93
C LYS A 217 -34.35 -14.13 7.05
N GLY A 218 -34.95 -14.71 6.03
CA GLY A 218 -35.92 -14.01 5.19
C GLY A 218 -35.31 -13.09 4.14
N ILE A 219 -34.09 -13.39 3.68
CA ILE A 219 -33.52 -12.74 2.50
C ILE A 219 -34.40 -12.98 1.26
N SER A 220 -34.49 -11.99 0.37
CA SER A 220 -35.18 -12.08 -0.91
C SER A 220 -34.27 -12.40 -2.09
N THR A 221 -32.95 -12.32 -1.90
CA THR A 221 -31.94 -12.59 -2.93
C THR A 221 -32.20 -13.96 -3.57
N PRO A 222 -32.36 -14.05 -4.90
CA PRO A 222 -32.67 -15.30 -5.58
C PRO A 222 -31.61 -16.37 -5.32
N GLN A 223 -32.05 -17.63 -5.17
CA GLN A 223 -31.18 -18.74 -4.80
C GLN A 223 -30.01 -18.92 -5.77
N GLU A 224 -30.23 -18.71 -7.07
CA GLU A 224 -29.22 -18.77 -8.11
C GLU A 224 -28.14 -17.67 -8.02
N GLN A 225 -28.40 -16.60 -7.27
CA GLN A 225 -27.43 -15.52 -7.02
C GLN A 225 -26.61 -15.75 -5.74
N ILE A 226 -27.05 -16.67 -4.87
CA ILE A 226 -26.31 -17.05 -3.67
C ILE A 226 -25.14 -17.97 -4.07
N VAL A 227 -24.06 -17.34 -4.52
CA VAL A 227 -22.82 -17.99 -4.96
C VAL A 227 -21.64 -17.25 -4.32
N GLU A 228 -20.57 -17.98 -3.99
CA GLU A 228 -19.34 -17.39 -3.48
C GLU A 228 -18.81 -16.26 -4.41
N GLY A 229 -18.43 -15.14 -3.80
CA GLY A 229 -17.95 -13.94 -4.49
C GLY A 229 -19.05 -12.98 -4.94
N ASN A 230 -20.30 -13.45 -5.05
CA ASN A 230 -21.44 -12.57 -5.33
C ASN A 230 -21.80 -11.73 -4.10
N ARG A 231 -22.64 -10.73 -4.34
CA ARG A 231 -23.21 -9.86 -3.33
C ARG A 231 -24.72 -10.08 -3.27
N LEU A 232 -25.32 -9.91 -2.10
CA LEU A 232 -26.78 -9.86 -1.94
C LEU A 232 -27.39 -8.78 -2.83
N ASP A 233 -28.68 -8.94 -3.14
CA ASP A 233 -29.43 -7.97 -3.94
C ASP A 233 -29.63 -6.63 -3.20
N ASP A 234 -29.99 -5.59 -3.96
CA ASP A 234 -30.13 -4.23 -3.39
C ASP A 234 -31.19 -4.15 -2.27
N GLU A 235 -32.26 -4.97 -2.35
CA GLU A 235 -33.32 -4.96 -1.34
C GLU A 235 -32.83 -5.50 0.00
N ASP A 236 -32.09 -6.62 -0.03
CA ASP A 236 -31.50 -7.22 1.15
C ASP A 236 -30.31 -6.41 1.67
N LEU A 237 -29.58 -5.70 0.81
CA LEU A 237 -28.54 -4.77 1.25
C LEU A 237 -29.11 -3.61 2.09
N GLU A 238 -30.26 -3.06 1.72
CA GLU A 238 -30.96 -2.05 2.55
C GLU A 238 -31.39 -2.63 3.91
N LYS A 239 -31.92 -3.86 3.92
CA LYS A 239 -32.29 -4.55 5.18
C LYS A 239 -31.07 -4.85 6.03
N LEU A 240 -29.95 -5.24 5.42
CA LEU A 240 -28.68 -5.52 6.07
C LEU A 240 -28.11 -4.26 6.75
N GLU A 241 -28.26 -3.08 6.14
CA GLU A 241 -27.88 -1.83 6.79
C GLU A 241 -28.64 -1.64 8.12
N THR A 242 -29.94 -1.94 8.14
CA THR A 242 -30.74 -1.90 9.36
C THR A 242 -30.26 -2.94 10.38
N VAL A 243 -29.93 -4.15 9.95
CA VAL A 243 -29.34 -5.20 10.80
C VAL A 243 -28.04 -4.73 11.45
N ILE A 244 -27.15 -4.09 10.69
CA ILE A 244 -25.89 -3.55 11.21
C ILE A 244 -26.15 -2.47 12.26
N GLN A 245 -27.13 -1.58 12.02
CA GLN A 245 -27.53 -0.59 13.02
C GLN A 245 -28.05 -1.25 14.31
N ILE A 246 -28.93 -2.26 14.18
CA ILE A 246 -29.44 -3.05 15.31
C ILE A 246 -28.27 -3.66 16.09
N MET A 247 -27.36 -4.36 15.42
CA MET A 247 -26.21 -5.02 16.05
C MET A 247 -25.30 -4.02 16.76
N ASN A 248 -25.01 -2.87 16.14
CA ASN A 248 -24.20 -1.82 16.76
C ASN A 248 -24.86 -1.23 18.01
N ILE A 249 -26.19 -1.06 18.00
CA ILE A 249 -26.91 -0.60 19.18
C ILE A 249 -26.86 -1.67 20.27
N CYS A 250 -27.16 -2.92 19.94
CA CYS A 250 -27.11 -4.06 20.86
C CYS A 250 -25.74 -4.23 21.50
N LYS A 251 -24.66 -4.02 20.74
CA LYS A 251 -23.28 -4.07 21.25
C LYS A 251 -23.01 -3.04 22.35
N ASN A 252 -23.62 -1.85 22.29
CA ASN A 252 -23.48 -0.84 23.35
C ASN A 252 -24.15 -1.26 24.68
N TYR A 253 -24.97 -2.31 24.65
CA TYR A 253 -25.67 -2.88 25.81
C TYR A 253 -25.25 -4.33 26.09
N ASP A 254 -24.14 -4.80 25.50
CA ASP A 254 -23.64 -6.18 25.60
C ASP A 254 -24.69 -7.25 25.20
N LEU A 255 -25.57 -6.91 24.27
CA LEU A 255 -26.63 -7.79 23.76
C LEU A 255 -26.25 -8.47 22.44
N ASP A 256 -25.26 -7.96 21.71
CA ASP A 256 -24.85 -8.46 20.39
C ASP A 256 -24.46 -9.95 20.43
N THR A 257 -23.74 -10.35 21.47
CA THR A 257 -23.32 -11.75 21.69
C THR A 257 -24.48 -12.70 22.02
N LYS A 258 -25.65 -12.17 22.41
CA LYS A 258 -26.85 -12.96 22.77
C LYS A 258 -27.79 -13.19 21.59
N ILE A 259 -27.55 -12.51 20.47
CA ILE A 259 -28.44 -12.57 19.31
C ILE A 259 -28.12 -13.82 18.49
N SER A 260 -29.10 -14.71 18.41
CA SER A 260 -29.01 -15.95 17.63
C SER A 260 -29.44 -15.74 16.18
N SER A 261 -30.48 -14.94 15.94
CA SER A 261 -30.92 -14.63 14.58
C SER A 261 -31.67 -13.30 14.48
N ILE A 262 -31.68 -12.71 13.29
CA ILE A 262 -32.50 -11.56 12.92
C ILE A 262 -33.30 -11.90 11.66
N ASP A 263 -34.63 -11.87 11.77
CA ASP A 263 -35.55 -12.02 10.64
C ASP A 263 -35.79 -10.66 9.98
N ILE A 264 -35.50 -10.60 8.69
CA ILE A 264 -35.60 -9.40 7.85
C ILE A 264 -36.69 -9.52 6.77
N THR A 265 -37.53 -10.56 6.82
CA THR A 265 -38.57 -10.85 5.80
C THR A 265 -39.46 -9.63 5.55
N ASN A 266 -39.76 -8.84 6.59
CA ASN A 266 -40.61 -7.66 6.50
C ASN A 266 -39.88 -6.42 7.03
N LYS A 267 -39.62 -5.43 6.16
CA LYS A 267 -39.00 -4.14 6.52
C LYS A 267 -39.76 -3.36 7.60
N SER A 268 -41.07 -3.62 7.75
CA SER A 268 -41.90 -3.00 8.78
C SER A 268 -41.85 -3.73 10.13
N ASN A 269 -41.24 -4.91 10.19
CA ASN A 269 -41.17 -5.72 11.41
C ASN A 269 -39.96 -6.66 11.41
N TYR A 270 -38.84 -6.15 11.91
CA TYR A 270 -37.67 -6.97 12.24
C TYR A 270 -37.92 -7.77 13.52
N ILE A 271 -37.52 -9.04 13.51
CA ILE A 271 -37.66 -9.93 14.67
C ILE A 271 -36.27 -10.44 15.07
N ILE A 272 -35.89 -10.24 16.33
CA ILE A 272 -34.62 -10.72 16.88
C ILE A 272 -34.90 -11.92 17.77
N ASN A 273 -34.15 -13.01 17.61
CA ASN A 273 -34.21 -14.16 18.51
C ASN A 273 -32.92 -14.25 19.34
N MET A 274 -33.07 -14.52 20.63
CA MET A 274 -32.01 -14.79 21.59
C MET A 274 -32.31 -16.16 22.21
N ASP A 275 -31.82 -17.22 21.56
CA ASP A 275 -32.22 -18.60 21.84
C ASP A 275 -31.81 -19.03 23.25
N GLU A 276 -30.60 -18.66 23.70
CA GLU A 276 -30.10 -18.96 25.05
C GLU A 276 -30.91 -18.27 26.14
N GLU A 277 -31.34 -17.03 25.88
CA GLU A 277 -32.21 -16.27 26.79
C GLU A 277 -33.68 -16.70 26.70
N LYS A 278 -34.02 -17.54 25.71
CA LYS A 278 -35.40 -17.95 25.36
C LYS A 278 -36.31 -16.75 25.11
N LYS A 279 -35.81 -15.75 24.37
CA LYS A 279 -36.55 -14.52 24.07
C LYS A 279 -36.65 -14.27 22.58
N THR A 280 -37.82 -13.79 22.17
CA THR A 280 -38.05 -13.20 20.85
C THR A 280 -38.39 -11.74 21.01
N ILE A 281 -37.79 -10.85 20.21
CA ILE A 281 -38.04 -9.41 20.24
C ILE A 281 -38.71 -9.03 18.92
N GLN A 282 -39.96 -8.58 18.97
CA GLN A 282 -40.63 -7.94 17.83
C GLN A 282 -40.28 -6.46 17.84
N LEU A 283 -39.32 -6.06 17.01
CA LEU A 283 -38.75 -4.71 17.02
C LEU A 283 -39.60 -3.71 16.21
N GLY A 284 -40.41 -4.19 15.28
CA GLY A 284 -41.05 -3.32 14.29
C GLY A 284 -40.02 -2.83 13.26
N ASN A 285 -40.24 -1.65 12.70
CA ASN A 285 -39.37 -1.04 11.69
C ASN A 285 -38.10 -0.41 12.29
N ASP A 286 -37.30 0.20 11.41
CA ASP A 286 -36.05 0.94 11.66
C ASP A 286 -36.22 2.28 12.43
N SER A 287 -37.45 2.69 12.76
CA SER A 287 -37.67 3.91 13.53
C SER A 287 -37.27 3.74 15.01
N ASN A 288 -36.62 4.77 15.57
CA ASN A 288 -36.28 4.88 17.00
C ASN A 288 -35.57 3.63 17.58
N LEU A 289 -34.76 2.91 16.80
CA LEU A 289 -34.11 1.65 17.21
C LEU A 289 -33.39 1.74 18.56
N ARG A 290 -32.67 2.85 18.81
CA ARG A 290 -31.98 3.08 20.08
C ARG A 290 -32.93 3.09 21.27
N ASN A 291 -34.05 3.82 21.17
CA ASN A 291 -35.04 3.90 22.23
C ASN A 291 -35.73 2.56 22.45
N LYS A 292 -35.99 1.80 21.38
CA LYS A 292 -36.54 0.44 21.45
C LYS A 292 -35.62 -0.50 22.22
N ILE A 293 -34.37 -0.59 21.78
CA ILE A 293 -33.40 -1.55 22.32
C ILE A 293 -33.00 -1.21 23.77
N LEU A 294 -33.06 0.07 24.18
CA LEU A 294 -32.78 0.49 25.56
C LEU A 294 -33.61 -0.25 26.63
N TYR A 295 -34.83 -0.68 26.33
CA TYR A 295 -35.69 -1.41 27.27
C TYR A 295 -35.31 -2.90 27.40
N VAL A 296 -34.59 -3.45 26.43
CA VAL A 296 -34.31 -4.90 26.37
C VAL A 296 -33.53 -5.39 27.60
N PRO A 297 -32.43 -4.76 28.06
CA PRO A 297 -31.69 -5.25 29.23
C PRO A 297 -32.53 -5.34 30.51
N ALA A 298 -33.39 -4.35 30.76
CA ALA A 298 -34.28 -4.35 31.92
C ALA A 298 -35.31 -5.48 31.84
N ILE A 299 -35.97 -5.64 30.69
CA ILE A 299 -36.96 -6.70 30.47
C ILE A 299 -36.32 -8.10 30.55
N LEU A 300 -35.12 -8.28 30.01
CA LEU A 300 -34.35 -9.53 30.14
C LEU A 300 -34.07 -9.87 31.61
N THR A 301 -33.64 -8.87 32.39
CA THR A 301 -33.32 -9.05 33.82
C THR A 301 -34.55 -9.44 34.63
N GLU A 302 -35.67 -8.75 34.43
CA GLU A 302 -36.94 -9.02 35.13
C GLU A 302 -37.56 -10.39 34.76
N ASN A 303 -37.25 -10.91 33.57
CA ASN A 303 -37.88 -12.12 33.01
C ASN A 303 -36.86 -13.22 32.67
N LYS A 304 -35.76 -13.30 33.43
CA LYS A 304 -34.60 -14.16 33.12
C LYS A 304 -34.98 -15.62 32.86
N GLU A 305 -35.85 -16.21 33.69
CA GLU A 305 -36.23 -17.63 33.59
C GLU A 305 -37.48 -17.91 32.75
N LYS A 306 -38.09 -16.86 32.18
CA LYS A 306 -39.36 -16.96 31.47
C LYS A 306 -39.16 -16.95 29.96
N GLU A 307 -39.65 -17.96 29.26
CA GLU A 307 -39.70 -17.91 27.79
C GLU A 307 -40.79 -16.93 27.35
N GLY A 308 -40.52 -16.12 26.32
CA GLY A 308 -41.55 -15.21 25.82
C GLY A 308 -41.11 -14.19 24.79
N THR A 309 -42.04 -13.29 24.48
CA THR A 309 -41.87 -12.27 23.44
C THR A 309 -41.86 -10.86 24.03
N ILE A 310 -40.84 -10.08 23.67
CA ILE A 310 -40.74 -8.65 23.95
C ILE A 310 -41.32 -7.89 22.75
N TYR A 311 -42.33 -7.07 22.98
CA TYR A 311 -42.97 -6.25 21.95
C TYR A 311 -42.46 -4.81 22.03
N LEU A 312 -41.74 -4.39 20.99
CA LEU A 312 -41.18 -3.05 20.79
C LEU A 312 -41.64 -2.40 19.48
N ASN A 313 -42.62 -3.03 18.80
CA ASN A 313 -43.06 -2.73 17.45
C ASN A 313 -44.05 -1.55 17.33
N GLY A 314 -44.25 -0.77 18.40
CA GLY A 314 -45.07 0.45 18.36
C GLY A 314 -44.25 1.73 18.49
N ASP A 315 -44.92 2.88 18.44
CA ASP A 315 -44.29 4.19 18.59
C ASP A 315 -43.97 4.49 20.06
N ILE A 316 -42.71 4.27 20.43
CA ILE A 316 -42.20 4.46 21.79
C ILE A 316 -42.21 5.93 22.23
N ASN A 317 -42.23 6.89 21.29
CA ASN A 317 -42.34 8.30 21.65
C ASN A 317 -43.80 8.73 21.87
N GLY A 318 -44.76 7.86 21.56
CA GLY A 318 -46.19 8.03 21.83
C GLY A 318 -46.65 7.21 23.05
N ASP A 319 -47.87 6.70 22.99
CA ASP A 319 -48.49 5.96 24.11
C ASP A 319 -48.07 4.48 24.17
N PHE A 320 -47.26 4.00 23.22
CA PHE A 320 -46.86 2.60 23.21
C PHE A 320 -45.87 2.29 24.32
N LYS A 321 -46.26 1.38 25.21
CA LYS A 321 -45.38 0.86 26.26
C LYS A 321 -44.78 -0.48 25.84
N PRO A 322 -43.44 -0.60 25.83
CA PRO A 322 -42.75 -1.89 25.75
C PRO A 322 -43.34 -2.88 26.74
N ARG A 323 -43.55 -4.13 26.29
CA ARG A 323 -44.15 -5.16 27.15
C ARG A 323 -43.57 -6.54 26.84
N PHE A 324 -43.54 -7.38 27.86
CA PHE A 324 -43.20 -8.79 27.75
C PHE A 324 -44.47 -9.64 27.82
N ARG A 325 -44.55 -10.65 26.96
CA ARG A 325 -45.57 -11.71 27.02
C ARG A 325 -44.89 -13.05 27.20
N GLU A 326 -45.11 -13.66 28.35
CA GLU A 326 -44.67 -15.03 28.63
C GLU A 326 -45.37 -16.01 27.68
N LYS A 327 -44.63 -17.03 27.24
CA LYS A 327 -45.16 -18.13 26.44
C LYS A 327 -45.84 -19.11 27.40
N VAL A 328 -47.16 -19.22 27.30
CA VAL A 328 -48.00 -20.11 28.12
C VAL A 328 -47.98 -21.53 27.56
#